data_AF-A0A7C1PUT8-F1
#
_entry.id   AF-A0A7C1PUT8-F1
#
_cell.length_a   1.000
_cell.length_b   1.000
_cell.length_c   1.000
_cell.angle_alpha   90.00
_cell.angle_beta   90.00
_cell.angle_gamma   90.00
#
_symmetry.space_group_name_H-M   'P 1'
#
loop_
_entity.id
_entity.type
_entity.pdbx_description
1 polymer ?
#
loop_
_entity_poly.entity_id
_entity_poly.type
_entity_poly.pdbx_seq_one_letter_code
_entity_poly.pdbx_strand_id
1 'polypeptide(L)'
;MQDKEQLTKLYEEAKLKNKHKLPLTDEETDAFLKMKKQEQKTGNIIAVIFVGLVACWMFSSSDSETKESKKCYANDLQCIGSKHNYEATIACKTLIASLGAYGHEWVDGILDSKLSYFRWRDIDKSEITYIGDKIKFYNMLGNAVPYKYECDYSVIDKKVLDVRAKPGNM
;
A
#
# COMPACT_ATOMS: atom_id res chain seq x y z
N MET A 1 -11.82 -6.82 41.04
CA MET A 1 -12.81 -5.74 40.83
C MET A 1 -12.23 -4.48 40.15
N GLN A 2 -10.92 -4.38 39.88
CA GLN A 2 -10.30 -3.21 39.22
C GLN A 2 -10.43 -3.19 37.68
N ASP A 3 -10.86 -4.28 37.04
CA ASP A 3 -10.88 -4.40 35.58
C ASP A 3 -12.01 -3.59 34.92
N LYS A 4 -13.21 -3.57 35.53
CA LYS A 4 -14.37 -2.85 34.99
C LYS A 4 -14.18 -1.33 35.02
N GLU A 5 -13.52 -0.80 36.04
CA GLU A 5 -13.28 0.64 36.17
C GLU A 5 -12.29 1.15 35.12
N GLN A 6 -11.27 0.34 34.79
CA GLN A 6 -10.33 0.67 33.71
C GLN A 6 -10.98 0.58 32.33
N LEU A 7 -11.86 -0.41 32.10
CA LEU A 7 -12.62 -0.53 30.87
C LEU A 7 -13.53 0.70 30.62
N THR A 8 -14.12 1.23 31.70
CA THR A 8 -15.01 2.40 31.62
C THR A 8 -14.22 3.66 31.28
N LYS A 9 -13.01 3.83 31.85
CA LYS A 9 -12.11 4.96 31.52
C LYS A 9 -11.62 4.91 30.08
N LEU A 10 -11.24 3.72 29.59
CA LEU A 10 -10.82 3.52 28.19
C LEU A 10 -11.96 3.80 27.20
N TYR A 11 -13.20 3.42 27.55
CA TYR A 11 -14.38 3.68 26.72
C TYR A 11 -14.69 5.18 26.62
N GLU A 12 -14.64 5.91 27.73
CA GLU A 12 -14.86 7.36 27.73
C GLU A 12 -13.73 8.12 27.00
N GLU A 13 -12.47 7.67 27.11
CA GLU A 13 -11.35 8.23 26.35
C GLU A 13 -11.49 8.01 24.84
N ALA A 14 -11.98 6.84 24.41
CA ALA A 14 -12.23 6.52 23.01
C ALA A 14 -13.38 7.38 22.43
N LYS A 15 -14.43 7.63 23.22
CA LYS A 15 -15.57 8.49 22.86
C LYS A 15 -15.15 9.95 22.69
N LEU A 16 -14.25 10.44 23.56
CA LEU A 16 -13.73 11.80 23.46
C LEU A 16 -12.82 12.02 22.24
N LYS A 17 -12.04 11.01 21.87
CA LYS A 17 -11.14 11.05 20.70
C LYS A 17 -11.88 10.98 19.35
N ASN A 18 -13.11 10.49 19.35
CA ASN A 18 -13.92 10.31 18.13
C ASN A 18 -15.01 11.38 17.95
N LYS A 19 -14.84 12.55 18.56
CA LYS A 19 -15.85 13.64 18.60
C LYS A 19 -16.19 14.29 17.24
N HIS A 20 -15.59 13.84 16.14
CA HIS A 20 -15.87 14.30 14.78
C HIS A 20 -16.37 13.21 13.83
N LYS A 21 -16.74 12.01 14.32
CA LYS A 21 -17.49 11.03 13.54
C LYS A 21 -18.86 10.82 14.18
N LEU A 22 -19.90 11.05 13.38
CA LEU A 22 -21.32 10.93 13.69
C LEU A 22 -21.62 9.79 14.70
N PRO A 23 -22.49 10.01 15.71
CA PRO A 23 -22.87 8.94 16.63
C PRO A 23 -23.63 7.84 15.87
N LEU A 24 -23.12 6.60 15.94
CA LEU A 24 -23.86 5.42 15.48
C LEU A 24 -25.14 5.27 16.31
N THR A 25 -26.25 5.08 15.63
CA THR A 25 -27.58 4.90 16.22
C THR A 25 -27.74 3.51 16.82
N ASP A 26 -28.59 3.36 17.85
CA ASP A 26 -28.81 2.13 18.62
C ASP A 26 -29.18 0.89 17.78
N GLU A 27 -29.63 1.11 16.53
CA GLU A 27 -29.93 0.08 15.53
C GLU A 27 -28.66 -0.63 14.97
N GLU A 28 -27.54 0.09 14.83
CA GLU A 28 -26.28 -0.47 14.30
C GLU A 28 -25.55 -1.31 15.37
N THR A 29 -25.70 -0.96 16.65
CA THR A 29 -25.15 -1.76 17.76
C THR A 29 -25.84 -3.10 17.92
N ASP A 30 -27.14 -3.17 17.66
CA ASP A 30 -27.93 -4.42 17.71
C ASP A 30 -27.59 -5.35 16.53
N ALA A 31 -27.26 -4.80 15.36
CA ALA A 31 -26.75 -5.57 14.22
C ALA A 31 -25.38 -6.21 14.55
N PHE A 32 -24.46 -5.45 15.15
CA PHE A 32 -23.15 -5.96 15.59
C PHE A 32 -23.27 -7.04 16.68
N LEU A 33 -24.19 -6.88 17.62
CA LEU A 33 -24.46 -7.88 18.67
C LEU A 33 -25.07 -9.17 18.10
N LYS A 34 -25.93 -9.08 17.08
CA LYS A 34 -26.46 -10.26 16.35
C LYS A 34 -25.38 -10.99 15.57
N MET A 35 -24.43 -10.27 14.95
CA MET A 35 -23.31 -10.90 14.22
C MET A 35 -22.39 -11.71 15.13
N LYS A 36 -22.05 -11.21 16.33
CA LYS A 36 -21.18 -11.97 17.26
C LYS A 36 -21.83 -13.22 17.86
N LYS A 37 -23.16 -13.29 17.92
CA LYS A 37 -23.88 -14.42 18.52
C LYS A 37 -23.94 -15.66 17.62
N GLN A 38 -23.59 -15.55 16.33
CA GLN A 38 -23.60 -16.68 15.40
C GLN A 38 -22.30 -17.48 15.35
N GLU A 39 -21.15 -16.96 15.79
CA GLU A 39 -19.89 -17.71 15.78
C GLU A 39 -19.67 -18.63 16.99
N GLN A 40 -20.55 -18.59 18.00
CA GLN A 40 -20.39 -19.39 19.23
C GLN A 40 -21.12 -20.75 19.19
N LYS A 41 -21.71 -21.13 18.05
CA LYS A 41 -22.34 -22.44 17.81
C LYS A 41 -21.54 -23.29 16.82
N THR A 42 -20.29 -23.60 17.14
CA THR A 42 -19.55 -24.69 16.48
C THR A 42 -18.87 -25.56 17.52
N GLY A 43 -19.62 -26.57 17.99
CA GLY A 43 -19.00 -27.82 18.39
C GLY A 43 -18.35 -28.50 17.18
N ASN A 44 -17.32 -29.30 17.43
CA ASN A 44 -16.44 -30.03 16.50
C ASN A 44 -15.21 -29.29 15.94
N ILE A 45 -14.23 -29.02 16.82
CA ILE A 45 -12.84 -28.65 16.46
C ILE A 45 -11.97 -29.89 16.14
N ILE A 46 -12.47 -31.13 16.26
CA ILE A 46 -11.64 -32.34 16.11
C ILE A 46 -11.48 -32.81 14.64
N ALA A 47 -12.38 -32.44 13.72
CA ALA A 47 -12.32 -32.92 12.34
C ALA A 47 -11.42 -32.09 11.39
N VAL A 48 -11.13 -30.83 11.72
CA VAL A 48 -10.34 -29.93 10.85
C VAL A 48 -8.83 -30.23 10.93
N ILE A 49 -8.37 -30.79 12.06
CA ILE A 49 -6.95 -31.12 12.27
C ILE A 49 -6.51 -32.30 11.37
N PHE A 50 -7.38 -33.29 11.14
CA PHE A 50 -7.04 -34.47 10.34
C PHE A 50 -7.04 -34.23 8.82
N VAL A 51 -7.94 -33.38 8.31
CA VAL A 51 -7.94 -33.01 6.88
C VAL A 51 -6.82 -32.01 6.57
N GLY A 52 -6.53 -31.08 7.49
CA GLY A 52 -5.44 -30.12 7.35
C GLY A 52 -4.05 -30.75 7.32
N LEU A 53 -3.83 -31.83 8.09
CA LEU A 53 -2.56 -32.55 8.06
C LEU A 53 -2.35 -33.28 6.73
N VAL A 54 -3.34 -34.02 6.21
CA VAL A 54 -3.17 -34.78 4.94
C VAL A 54 -3.06 -33.84 3.71
N ALA A 55 -3.78 -32.72 3.69
CA ALA A 55 -3.65 -31.72 2.63
C ALA A 55 -2.28 -30.99 2.64
N CYS A 56 -1.66 -30.83 3.82
CA CYS A 56 -0.31 -30.27 3.93
C CYS A 56 0.81 -31.20 3.44
N TRP A 57 0.57 -32.51 3.30
CA TRP A 57 1.53 -33.43 2.69
C TRP A 57 1.45 -33.44 1.15
N MET A 58 0.34 -33.02 0.54
CA MET A 58 0.15 -33.03 -0.92
C MET A 58 0.32 -31.65 -1.59
N PHE A 59 0.70 -30.62 -0.85
CA PHE A 59 1.07 -29.30 -1.40
C PHE A 59 2.39 -28.81 -0.80
N SER A 60 3.43 -29.65 -0.87
CA SER A 60 4.82 -29.20 -0.79
C SER A 60 5.39 -29.08 -2.21
N SER A 61 5.01 -28.00 -2.90
CA SER A 61 5.86 -27.45 -3.95
C SER A 61 6.64 -26.31 -3.32
N SER A 62 7.73 -26.68 -2.65
CA SER A 62 8.77 -25.75 -2.23
C SER A 62 9.62 -25.40 -3.44
N ASP A 63 9.15 -24.47 -4.27
CA ASP A 63 10.07 -23.63 -5.04
C ASP A 63 10.62 -22.57 -4.10
N SER A 64 11.49 -23.02 -3.20
CA SER A 64 12.44 -22.12 -2.56
C SER A 64 13.49 -21.75 -3.60
N GLU A 65 13.10 -20.92 -4.56
CA GLU A 65 14.04 -19.99 -5.15
C GLU A 65 14.51 -19.09 -4.01
N THR A 66 15.58 -19.52 -3.35
CA THR A 66 16.50 -18.60 -2.73
C THR A 66 16.88 -17.63 -3.83
N LYS A 67 16.22 -16.47 -3.86
CA LYS A 67 16.62 -15.33 -4.66
C LYS A 67 17.98 -14.89 -4.14
N GLU A 68 19.01 -15.64 -4.48
CA GLU A 68 20.36 -15.12 -4.53
C GLU A 68 20.23 -13.86 -5.38
N SER A 69 20.33 -12.70 -4.73
CA SER A 69 20.04 -11.43 -5.39
C SER A 69 21.01 -11.31 -6.55
N LYS A 70 20.54 -11.59 -7.77
CA LYS A 70 21.37 -11.49 -8.97
C LYS A 70 22.02 -10.12 -8.93
N LYS A 71 23.35 -10.10 -8.84
CA LYS A 71 24.10 -8.84 -8.80
C LYS A 71 23.84 -8.15 -10.14
N CYS A 72 23.25 -6.97 -10.10
CA CYS A 72 23.09 -6.15 -11.29
C CYS A 72 24.45 -5.62 -11.72
N TYR A 73 24.72 -5.65 -13.02
CA TYR A 73 25.85 -4.89 -13.56
C TYR A 73 25.56 -3.39 -13.45
N ALA A 74 26.60 -2.58 -13.25
CA ALA A 74 26.44 -1.14 -13.02
C ALA A 74 25.71 -0.40 -14.14
N ASN A 75 25.82 -0.89 -15.38
CA ASN A 75 25.17 -0.31 -16.56
C ASN A 75 23.86 -1.01 -16.96
N ASP A 76 23.41 -2.01 -16.19
CA ASP A 76 22.16 -2.72 -16.46
C ASP A 76 20.98 -1.97 -15.84
N LEU A 77 20.44 -1.02 -16.61
CA LEU A 77 19.28 -0.23 -16.23
C LEU A 77 18.08 -1.10 -15.85
N GLN A 78 17.83 -2.17 -16.60
CA GLN A 78 16.66 -3.01 -16.38
C GLN A 78 16.76 -3.71 -15.02
N CYS A 79 17.93 -4.26 -14.70
CA CYS A 79 18.17 -4.91 -13.42
C CYS A 79 18.10 -3.90 -12.26
N ILE A 80 18.87 -2.79 -12.33
CA ILE A 80 18.93 -1.81 -11.24
C ILE A 80 17.57 -1.13 -11.05
N GLY A 81 16.96 -0.66 -12.13
CA GLY A 81 15.67 0.01 -12.11
C GLY A 81 14.57 -0.86 -11.52
N SER A 82 14.48 -2.14 -11.94
CA SER A 82 13.48 -3.07 -11.39
C SER A 82 13.76 -3.43 -9.94
N LYS A 83 15.03 -3.65 -9.57
CA LYS A 83 15.45 -3.99 -8.21
C LYS A 83 15.08 -2.91 -7.20
N HIS A 84 15.22 -1.64 -7.58
CA HIS A 84 14.95 -0.50 -6.71
C HIS A 84 13.57 0.15 -6.93
N ASN A 85 12.74 -0.39 -7.84
CA ASN A 85 11.42 0.17 -8.17
C ASN A 85 10.49 0.26 -6.94
N TYR A 86 10.53 -0.75 -6.06
CA TYR A 86 9.72 -0.77 -4.84
C TYR A 86 10.15 0.32 -3.85
N GLU A 87 11.46 0.44 -3.58
CA GLU A 87 12.01 1.48 -2.71
C GLU A 87 11.71 2.88 -3.25
N ALA A 88 11.92 3.08 -4.56
CA ALA A 88 11.58 4.33 -5.24
C ALA A 88 10.07 4.62 -5.16
N THR A 89 9.21 3.62 -5.33
CA THR A 89 7.75 3.79 -5.23
C THR A 89 7.36 4.34 -3.85
N ILE A 90 7.90 3.75 -2.77
CA ILE A 90 7.62 4.23 -1.42
C ILE A 90 8.10 5.68 -1.24
N ALA A 91 9.32 5.98 -1.66
CA ALA A 91 9.92 7.30 -1.48
C ALA A 91 9.21 8.39 -2.31
N CYS A 92 8.83 8.07 -3.55
CA CYS A 92 8.27 9.02 -4.50
C CYS A 92 6.76 9.24 -4.31
N LYS A 93 6.00 8.22 -3.87
CA LYS A 93 4.52 8.25 -3.88
C LYS A 93 3.94 9.50 -3.22
N THR A 94 4.37 9.81 -2.00
CA THR A 94 3.85 10.95 -1.25
C THR A 94 4.26 12.28 -1.89
N LEU A 95 5.48 12.37 -2.40
CA LEU A 95 5.99 13.58 -3.05
C LEU A 95 5.25 13.88 -4.36
N ILE A 96 5.03 12.86 -5.20
CA ILE A 96 4.22 12.98 -6.42
C ILE A 96 2.79 13.42 -6.08
N ALA A 97 2.17 12.77 -5.09
CA ALA A 97 0.82 13.11 -4.63
C ALA A 97 0.70 14.58 -4.17
N SER A 98 1.74 15.12 -3.55
CA SER A 98 1.77 16.51 -3.07
C SER A 98 1.81 17.56 -4.18
N LEU A 99 2.11 17.18 -5.43
CA LEU A 99 2.06 18.08 -6.58
C LEU A 99 0.61 18.51 -6.92
N GLY A 100 -0.39 17.73 -6.50
CA GLY A 100 -1.81 18.05 -6.71
C GLY A 100 -2.35 19.04 -5.69
N ALA A 101 -2.39 20.33 -6.03
CA ALA A 101 -2.82 21.40 -5.11
C ALA A 101 -4.22 21.22 -4.51
N TYR A 102 -5.16 20.65 -5.27
CA TYR A 102 -6.55 20.43 -4.84
C TYR A 102 -6.86 18.97 -4.48
N GLY A 103 -5.82 18.13 -4.40
CA GLY A 103 -5.94 16.69 -4.17
C GLY A 103 -5.61 15.86 -5.41
N HIS A 104 -5.61 14.54 -5.19
CA HIS A 104 -5.21 13.56 -6.19
C HIS A 104 -6.01 12.27 -6.04
N GLU A 105 -6.10 11.50 -7.11
CA GLU A 105 -6.55 10.11 -7.10
C GLU A 105 -5.54 9.22 -7.82
N TRP A 106 -5.23 8.08 -7.21
CA TRP A 106 -4.44 7.03 -7.82
C TRP A 106 -5.38 6.11 -8.61
N VAL A 107 -5.03 5.78 -9.86
CA VAL A 107 -5.86 4.96 -10.75
C VAL A 107 -5.20 3.61 -11.10
N ASP A 108 -4.18 3.21 -10.36
CA ASP A 108 -3.55 1.90 -10.47
C ASP A 108 -4.40 0.78 -9.83
N GLY A 109 -4.34 -0.40 -10.44
CA GLY A 109 -4.87 -1.62 -9.84
C GLY A 109 -4.00 -2.16 -8.69
N ILE A 110 -4.50 -3.20 -8.00
CA ILE A 110 -3.78 -3.83 -6.86
C ILE A 110 -2.42 -4.41 -7.28
N LEU A 111 -2.31 -4.91 -8.51
CA LEU A 111 -1.11 -5.55 -9.05
C LEU A 111 -0.26 -4.62 -9.92
N ASP A 112 -0.68 -3.37 -10.04
CA ASP A 112 -0.06 -2.41 -10.91
C ASP A 112 1.08 -1.67 -10.21
N SER A 113 2.22 -1.52 -10.88
CA SER A 113 3.23 -0.58 -10.41
C SER A 113 2.78 0.86 -10.67
N LYS A 114 2.96 1.73 -9.67
CA LYS A 114 2.84 3.18 -9.85
C LYS A 114 4.02 3.75 -10.65
N LEU A 115 5.15 3.06 -10.71
CA LEU A 115 6.32 3.47 -11.48
C LEU A 115 6.49 2.49 -12.64
N SER A 116 5.68 2.70 -13.67
CA SER A 116 5.50 1.81 -14.83
C SER A 116 6.80 1.58 -15.62
N TYR A 117 7.66 2.58 -15.72
CA TYR A 117 8.94 2.49 -16.45
C TYR A 117 10.00 3.41 -15.86
N PHE A 118 11.24 3.26 -16.31
CA PHE A 118 12.37 4.00 -15.80
C PHE A 118 13.45 4.20 -16.86
N ARG A 119 14.27 5.24 -16.69
CA ARG A 119 15.41 5.57 -17.55
C ARG A 119 16.56 6.11 -16.71
N TRP A 120 17.78 6.02 -17.24
CA TRP A 120 18.91 6.72 -16.63
C TRP A 120 18.65 8.22 -16.59
N ARG A 121 18.85 8.81 -15.41
CA ARG A 121 19.07 10.26 -15.26
C ARG A 121 20.56 10.55 -15.41
N ASP A 122 21.36 9.83 -14.65
CA ASP A 122 22.82 9.89 -14.62
C ASP A 122 23.35 8.50 -14.26
N ILE A 123 23.98 7.83 -15.23
CA ILE A 123 24.47 6.47 -15.06
C ILE A 123 25.67 6.41 -14.09
N ASP A 124 26.55 7.41 -14.14
CA ASP A 124 27.77 7.45 -13.34
C ASP A 124 27.46 7.64 -11.85
N LYS A 125 26.35 8.35 -11.56
CA LYS A 125 25.83 8.53 -10.20
C LYS A 125 24.78 7.50 -9.77
N SER A 126 24.45 6.54 -10.65
CA SER A 126 23.36 5.58 -10.41
C SER A 126 22.03 6.27 -10.05
N GLU A 127 21.69 7.33 -10.76
CA GLU A 127 20.44 8.08 -10.62
C GLU A 127 19.45 7.66 -11.71
N ILE A 128 18.23 7.34 -11.30
CA ILE A 128 17.18 6.81 -12.18
C ILE A 128 15.98 7.74 -12.14
N THR A 129 15.48 8.11 -13.31
CA THR A 129 14.16 8.72 -13.46
C THR A 129 13.13 7.60 -13.58
N TYR A 130 12.31 7.44 -12.55
CA TYR A 130 11.12 6.59 -12.58
C TYR A 130 9.92 7.38 -13.08
N ILE A 131 9.07 6.74 -13.86
CA ILE A 131 7.98 7.41 -14.57
C ILE A 131 6.68 6.61 -14.39
N GLY A 132 5.59 7.33 -14.20
CA GLY A 132 4.26 6.76 -14.13
C GLY A 132 3.19 7.69 -14.66
N ASP A 133 2.00 7.12 -14.82
CA ASP A 133 0.84 7.73 -15.48
C ASP A 133 -0.49 7.38 -14.76
N LYS A 134 -0.38 6.74 -13.58
CA LYS A 134 -1.52 6.23 -12.82
C LYS A 134 -2.02 7.20 -11.76
N ILE A 135 -2.01 8.50 -12.07
CA ILE A 135 -2.52 9.55 -11.19
C ILE A 135 -3.39 10.53 -11.96
N LYS A 136 -4.40 11.04 -11.28
CA LYS A 136 -5.11 12.25 -11.69
C LYS A 136 -5.05 13.28 -10.58
N PHE A 137 -4.97 14.55 -10.97
CA PHE A 137 -5.05 15.68 -10.05
C PHE A 137 -6.38 16.41 -10.23
N TYR A 138 -6.96 16.84 -9.12
CA TYR A 138 -8.15 17.69 -9.16
C TYR A 138 -7.76 19.11 -9.50
N ASN A 139 -8.56 19.76 -10.35
CA ASN A 139 -8.46 21.21 -10.57
C ASN A 139 -9.42 21.97 -9.65
N MET A 140 -9.41 23.30 -9.73
CA MET A 140 -10.26 24.18 -8.91
C MET A 140 -11.77 23.94 -9.10
N LEU A 141 -12.19 23.31 -10.21
CA LEU A 141 -13.59 22.95 -10.48
C LEU A 141 -13.93 21.53 -9.98
N GLY A 142 -12.99 20.84 -9.34
CA GLY A 142 -13.18 19.46 -8.87
C GLY A 142 -13.08 18.39 -9.95
N ASN A 143 -12.68 18.74 -11.18
CA ASN A 143 -12.50 17.76 -12.25
C ASN A 143 -11.17 17.01 -12.10
N ALA A 144 -11.20 15.69 -12.24
CA ALA A 144 -10.00 14.86 -12.22
C ALA A 144 -9.32 14.86 -13.61
N VAL A 145 -8.09 15.35 -13.67
CA VAL A 145 -7.30 15.47 -14.90
C VAL A 145 -6.13 14.47 -14.86
N PRO A 146 -5.89 13.65 -15.90
CA PRO A 146 -4.78 12.69 -15.91
C PRO A 146 -3.42 13.37 -16.07
N TYR A 147 -2.43 12.85 -15.37
CA TYR A 147 -1.06 13.36 -15.38
C TYR A 147 -0.05 12.24 -15.60
N LYS A 148 1.02 12.57 -16.34
CA LYS A 148 2.28 11.82 -16.31
C LYS A 148 3.19 12.47 -15.30
N TYR A 149 3.87 11.65 -14.50
CA TYR A 149 4.79 12.11 -13.47
C TYR A 149 6.12 11.37 -13.56
N GLU A 150 7.15 12.06 -13.12
CA GLU A 150 8.51 11.56 -13.06
C GLU A 150 9.05 11.80 -11.64
N CYS A 151 9.80 10.83 -11.13
CA CYS A 151 10.54 10.92 -9.88
C CYS A 151 11.98 10.53 -10.14
N ASP A 152 12.90 11.45 -9.89
CA ASP A 152 14.31 11.17 -9.96
C ASP A 152 14.79 10.66 -8.60
N TYR A 153 15.46 9.51 -8.61
CA TYR A 153 15.85 8.79 -7.42
C TYR A 153 17.33 8.39 -7.51
N SER A 154 18.10 8.70 -6.44
CA SER A 154 19.47 8.20 -6.29
C SER A 154 19.43 6.82 -5.64
N VAL A 155 19.92 5.81 -6.36
CA VAL A 155 19.97 4.43 -5.86
C VAL A 155 21.02 4.28 -4.75
N ILE A 156 22.10 5.07 -4.83
CA ILE A 156 23.19 5.05 -3.84
C ILE A 156 22.73 5.71 -2.53
N ASP A 157 22.20 6.93 -2.63
CA ASP A 157 21.79 7.71 -1.45
C ASP A 157 20.40 7.31 -0.92
N LYS A 158 19.68 6.47 -1.67
CA LYS A 158 18.29 6.07 -1.39
C LYS A 158 17.35 7.24 -1.13
N LYS A 159 17.49 8.31 -1.92
CA LYS A 159 16.72 9.54 -1.76
C LYS A 159 16.11 10.01 -3.08
N VAL A 160 14.98 10.69 -2.96
CA VAL A 160 14.37 11.42 -4.07
C VAL A 160 15.15 12.71 -4.29
N LEU A 161 15.52 12.95 -5.54
CA LEU A 161 16.25 14.13 -5.99
C LEU A 161 15.30 15.21 -6.51
N ASP A 162 14.26 14.81 -7.24
CA ASP A 162 13.26 15.70 -7.81
C ASP A 162 11.97 14.95 -8.14
N VAL A 163 10.83 15.65 -8.14
CA VAL A 163 9.55 15.14 -8.64
C VAL A 163 8.87 16.18 -9.51
N ARG A 164 8.27 15.71 -10.61
CA ARG A 164 7.56 16.58 -11.56
C ARG A 164 6.37 15.86 -12.14
N ALA A 165 5.34 16.61 -12.50
CA ALA A 165 4.17 16.09 -13.18
C ALA A 165 3.69 17.06 -14.25
N LYS A 166 3.19 16.52 -15.35
CA LYS A 166 2.64 17.28 -16.47
C LYS A 166 1.29 16.67 -16.89
N PRO A 167 0.31 17.49 -17.29
CA PRO A 167 -0.92 16.98 -17.88
C PRO A 167 -0.58 16.08 -19.08
N GLY A 168 -1.25 14.95 -19.19
CA GLY A 168 -1.02 14.01 -20.26
C GLY A 168 -1.99 12.85 -20.21
N ASN A 169 -2.43 12.38 -21.37
CA ASN A 169 -3.26 11.18 -21.48
C ASN A 169 -2.39 9.94 -21.27
N MET A 170 -2.98 8.91 -20.66
CA MET A 170 -2.41 7.58 -20.45
C MET A 170 -1.91 7.02 -21.78
#